data_AF-A0A437NJV8-F1
#
_entry.id   AF-A0A437NJV8-F1
#
_cell.length_a   1.000
_cell.length_b   1.000
_cell.length_c   1.000
_cell.angle_alpha   90.00
_cell.angle_beta   90.00
_cell.angle_gamma   90.00
#
_symmetry.space_group_name_H-M   'P 1'
#
loop_
_entity.id
_entity.type
_entity.pdbx_description
1 polymer ?
#
loop_
_entity_poly.entity_id
_entity_poly.type
_entity_poly.pdbx_seq_one_letter_code
_entity_poly.pdbx_strand_id
1 'polypeptide(L)'
;MSRETLKTLFHPFASGTVEAPGEGERVLFLGAEAGFALPEGFAGSLSAVQGFRPLYRQLLAQRIDAKPEIDGEDYDAALVLCTKHKGENEANLAAAIARTRIGGLIVVAGAKEDGIQPLRKRLEGFGLAIDHMPKYHGVAFWFGRPAEANEIVSKLAKAPVRVDGRFNATAGMFSHDRIDAGSELLASRLPQDFTGDVADFGAGWGYLSVELAQRSRGLTRLDLYEADHAALEAARDNLADNCPNAPARFFWHDLAGEPVKDKYDLIIMNPPFHEGHAAEPALGQAMIKTAASALRGGGRLMLVANRGLPYEPVLAANFRESGETCRNARFKVLWAKK
;
A
#
# COMPACT_ATOMS: atom_id res chain seq x y z
N MET A 1 14.88 9.63 7.73
CA MET A 1 14.83 11.04 7.28
C MET A 1 13.50 11.25 6.60
N SER A 2 12.77 12.32 6.91
CA SER A 2 11.52 12.63 6.21
C SER A 2 11.81 13.02 4.76
N ARG A 3 10.88 12.68 3.87
CA ARG A 3 10.97 12.98 2.46
C ARG A 3 10.98 14.49 2.23
N GLU A 4 11.83 15.00 1.34
CA GLU A 4 11.92 16.44 1.08
C GLU A 4 10.60 17.03 0.54
N THR A 5 9.80 16.21 -0.15
CA THR A 5 8.46 16.56 -0.62
C THR A 5 7.47 16.84 0.51
N LEU A 6 7.64 16.21 1.68
CA LEU A 6 6.84 16.52 2.87
C LEU A 6 7.09 17.95 3.36
N LYS A 7 8.35 18.41 3.34
CA LYS A 7 8.67 19.82 3.63
C LYS A 7 8.12 20.76 2.57
N THR A 8 8.12 20.30 1.32
CA THR A 8 7.56 21.05 0.18
C THR A 8 6.06 21.29 0.38
N LEU A 9 5.31 20.29 0.86
CA LEU A 9 3.87 20.38 1.12
C LEU A 9 3.49 21.52 2.07
N PHE A 10 4.28 21.71 3.13
CA PHE A 10 4.03 22.76 4.13
C PHE A 10 4.70 24.10 3.79
N HIS A 11 5.54 24.15 2.75
CA HIS A 11 6.28 25.37 2.41
C HIS A 11 5.38 26.57 2.05
N PRO A 12 4.27 26.44 1.30
CA PRO A 12 3.41 27.58 0.97
C PRO A 12 2.86 28.32 2.19
N PHE A 13 2.59 27.59 3.27
CA PHE A 13 2.17 28.18 4.55
C PHE A 13 3.34 28.86 5.26
N ALA A 14 4.50 28.17 5.32
CA ALA A 14 5.70 28.70 5.97
C ALA A 14 6.26 29.96 5.29
N SER A 15 6.04 30.13 3.98
CA SER A 15 6.42 31.34 3.24
C SER A 15 5.39 32.47 3.33
N GLY A 16 4.23 32.24 3.95
CA GLY A 16 3.11 33.18 3.98
C GLY A 16 2.43 33.38 2.62
N THR A 17 2.66 32.49 1.65
CA THR A 17 2.04 32.57 0.31
C THR A 17 0.61 32.05 0.33
N VAL A 18 0.33 31.10 1.21
CA VAL A 18 -1.00 30.53 1.46
C VAL A 18 -1.31 30.69 2.93
N GLU A 19 -2.52 31.15 3.23
CA GLU A 19 -3.00 31.25 4.61
C GLU A 19 -3.07 29.88 5.27
N ALA A 20 -2.49 29.76 6.47
CA ALA A 20 -2.49 28.50 7.20
C ALA A 20 -3.89 28.24 7.81
N PRO A 21 -4.37 26.99 7.82
CA PRO A 21 -5.62 26.64 8.47
C PRO A 21 -5.64 27.05 9.95
N GLY A 22 -6.71 27.72 10.35
CA GLY A 22 -6.89 28.33 11.68
C GLY A 22 -7.45 27.36 12.72
N GLU A 23 -7.58 27.85 13.96
CA GLU A 23 -8.21 27.08 15.05
C GLU A 23 -9.66 26.74 14.71
N GLY A 24 -10.05 25.49 14.95
CA GLY A 24 -11.39 24.97 14.63
C GLY A 24 -11.55 24.45 13.21
N GLU A 25 -10.61 24.74 12.29
CA GLU A 25 -10.62 24.16 10.95
C GLU A 25 -10.11 22.72 10.95
N ARG A 26 -10.72 21.89 10.11
CA ARG A 26 -10.36 20.48 9.92
C ARG A 26 -9.62 20.31 8.59
N VAL A 27 -8.44 19.71 8.66
CA VAL A 27 -7.56 19.52 7.52
C VAL A 27 -7.38 18.02 7.25
N LEU A 28 -7.85 17.57 6.10
CA LEU A 28 -7.61 16.19 5.65
C LEU A 28 -6.17 16.08 5.13
N PHE A 29 -5.39 15.11 5.60
CA PHE A 29 -4.04 14.87 5.08
C PHE A 29 -3.90 13.46 4.49
N LEU A 30 -3.91 13.36 3.16
CA LEU A 30 -3.80 12.13 2.39
C LEU A 30 -2.35 11.84 2.00
N GLY A 31 -1.96 10.56 2.07
CA GLY A 31 -0.57 10.16 1.90
C GLY A 31 0.29 10.64 3.08
N ALA A 32 -0.30 10.73 4.28
CA ALA A 32 0.38 11.32 5.43
C ALA A 32 1.65 10.53 5.77
N GLU A 33 2.75 11.25 5.94
CA GLU A 33 4.04 10.71 6.39
C GLU A 33 4.50 11.47 7.63
N ALA A 34 5.27 10.80 8.48
CA ALA A 34 5.80 11.39 9.70
C ALA A 34 7.04 12.28 9.43
N GLY A 35 7.43 13.10 10.40
CA GLY A 35 8.65 13.92 10.34
C GLY A 35 8.48 15.28 9.67
N PHE A 36 7.27 15.85 9.76
CA PHE A 36 7.00 17.26 9.52
C PHE A 36 6.93 18.03 10.84
N ALA A 37 7.12 19.35 10.75
CA ALA A 37 6.73 20.29 11.79
C ALA A 37 5.69 21.22 11.18
N LEU A 38 4.62 21.48 11.91
CA LEU A 38 3.61 22.43 11.46
C LEU A 38 4.21 23.84 11.40
N PRO A 39 4.01 24.59 10.30
CA PRO A 39 4.42 25.99 10.20
C PRO A 39 3.76 26.87 11.26
N GLU A 40 4.38 28.02 11.55
CA GLU A 40 3.78 29.04 12.42
C GLU A 40 2.41 29.47 11.86
N GLY A 41 1.41 29.60 12.74
CA GLY A 41 0.04 29.94 12.36
C GLY A 41 -0.82 28.76 11.91
N PHE A 42 -0.25 27.57 11.68
CA PHE A 42 -1.05 26.37 11.38
C PHE A 42 -1.67 25.82 12.67
N ALA A 43 -2.93 26.17 12.92
CA ALA A 43 -3.68 25.78 14.12
C ALA A 43 -4.83 24.80 13.82
N GLY A 44 -5.07 24.48 12.55
CA GLY A 44 -6.07 23.50 12.12
C GLY A 44 -5.77 22.08 12.60
N SER A 45 -6.82 21.33 12.89
CA SER A 45 -6.74 19.93 13.29
C SER A 45 -6.46 19.03 12.08
N LEU A 46 -5.39 18.24 12.14
CA LEU A 46 -5.03 17.30 11.07
C LEU A 46 -5.73 15.95 11.25
N SER A 47 -6.47 15.54 10.22
CA SER A 47 -6.95 14.17 10.03
C SER A 47 -6.01 13.44 9.08
N ALA A 48 -4.98 12.80 9.63
CA ALA A 48 -3.95 12.11 8.84
C ALA A 48 -4.45 10.73 8.38
N VAL A 49 -4.28 10.45 7.08
CA VAL A 49 -4.70 9.19 6.45
C VAL A 49 -3.50 8.50 5.81
N GLN A 50 -3.25 7.26 6.24
CA GLN A 50 -2.12 6.45 5.81
C GLN A 50 -2.45 4.96 5.90
N GLY A 51 -2.73 4.33 4.75
CA GLY A 51 -3.07 2.91 4.64
C GLY A 51 -1.87 1.95 4.65
N PHE A 52 -0.64 2.44 4.48
CA PHE A 52 0.56 1.61 4.50
C PHE A 52 1.13 1.50 5.92
N ARG A 53 1.11 0.28 6.47
CA ARG A 53 1.39 -0.02 7.87
C ARG A 53 2.74 0.53 8.37
N PRO A 54 3.86 0.42 7.64
CA PRO A 54 5.13 0.99 8.10
C PRO A 54 5.08 2.50 8.30
N LEU A 55 4.46 3.26 7.38
CA LEU A 55 4.34 4.72 7.48
C LEU A 55 3.32 5.12 8.54
N TYR A 56 2.22 4.38 8.63
CA TYR A 56 1.21 4.55 9.67
C TYR A 56 1.82 4.46 11.08
N ARG A 57 2.66 3.44 11.32
CA ARG A 57 3.34 3.26 12.60
C ARG A 57 4.29 4.41 12.94
N GLN A 58 4.93 5.01 11.94
CA GLN A 58 5.80 6.18 12.15
C GLN A 58 5.00 7.41 12.60
N LEU A 59 3.79 7.61 12.06
CA LEU A 59 2.88 8.67 12.50
C LEU A 59 2.48 8.47 13.98
N LEU A 60 2.06 7.26 14.34
CA LEU A 60 1.71 6.93 15.73
C LEU A 60 2.88 7.13 16.70
N ALA A 61 4.10 6.78 16.29
CA ALA A 61 5.30 6.99 17.09
C ALA A 61 5.58 8.48 17.37
N GLN A 62 5.08 9.38 16.51
CA GLN A 62 5.13 10.83 16.70
C GLN A 62 3.84 11.41 17.33
N ARG A 63 2.95 10.54 17.83
CA ARG A 63 1.66 10.90 18.44
C ARG A 63 0.72 11.66 17.51
N ILE A 64 0.87 11.45 16.20
CA ILE A 64 -0.09 11.94 15.21
C ILE A 64 -1.24 10.94 15.17
N ASP A 65 -2.46 11.42 15.39
CA ASP A 65 -3.66 10.59 15.23
C ASP A 65 -3.88 10.33 13.74
N ALA A 66 -3.63 9.09 13.35
CA ALA A 66 -3.71 8.65 11.97
C ALA A 66 -4.73 7.52 11.83
N LYS A 67 -5.41 7.49 10.69
CA LYS A 67 -6.35 6.43 10.30
C LYS A 67 -5.91 5.79 8.97
N PRO A 68 -6.23 4.50 8.73
CA PRO A 68 -5.95 3.87 7.44
C PRO A 68 -6.88 4.38 6.33
N GLU A 69 -8.03 4.93 6.70
CA GLU A 69 -9.09 5.39 5.80
C GLU A 69 -9.58 6.78 6.21
N ILE A 70 -10.23 7.46 5.26
CA ILE A 70 -10.80 8.79 5.46
C ILE A 70 -12.06 8.67 6.32
N ASP A 71 -12.15 9.50 7.36
CA ASP A 71 -13.31 9.56 8.25
C ASP A 71 -13.87 10.98 8.32
N GLY A 72 -15.04 11.19 7.73
CA GLY A 72 -15.73 12.47 7.69
C GLY A 72 -15.75 13.13 6.32
N GLU A 73 -16.53 14.20 6.23
CA GLU A 73 -16.74 15.03 5.03
C GLU A 73 -16.67 16.51 5.43
N ASP A 74 -16.79 17.41 4.46
CA ASP A 74 -16.78 18.85 4.66
C ASP A 74 -15.54 19.37 5.42
N TYR A 75 -14.36 18.89 5.03
CA TYR A 75 -13.10 19.43 5.53
C TYR A 75 -12.89 20.86 5.01
N ASP A 76 -12.27 21.70 5.81
CA ASP A 76 -11.99 23.10 5.46
C ASP A 76 -10.83 23.23 4.48
N ALA A 77 -9.86 22.30 4.60
CA ALA A 77 -8.74 22.16 3.68
C ALA A 77 -8.32 20.69 3.51
N ALA A 78 -7.54 20.40 2.46
CA ALA A 78 -6.89 19.12 2.26
C ALA A 78 -5.43 19.27 1.83
N LEU A 79 -4.60 18.35 2.30
CA LEU A 79 -3.20 18.19 1.95
C LEU A 79 -3.03 16.82 1.29
N VAL A 80 -2.30 16.76 0.17
CA VAL A 80 -2.02 15.51 -0.54
C VAL A 80 -0.51 15.40 -0.80
N LEU A 81 0.11 14.38 -0.23
CA LEU A 81 1.50 14.03 -0.53
C LEU A 81 1.54 12.94 -1.60
N CYS A 82 2.12 13.24 -2.75
CA CYS A 82 2.24 12.30 -3.85
C CYS A 82 3.34 11.26 -3.60
N THR A 83 3.07 10.03 -4.01
CA THR A 83 4.02 8.91 -4.07
C THR A 83 4.45 8.66 -5.53
N LYS A 84 5.32 7.67 -5.76
CA LYS A 84 5.65 7.20 -7.11
C LYS A 84 4.46 6.54 -7.83
N HIS A 85 3.38 6.23 -7.11
CA HIS A 85 2.23 5.50 -7.62
C HIS A 85 1.17 6.45 -8.16
N LYS A 86 1.25 6.75 -9.46
CA LYS A 86 0.31 7.66 -10.15
C LYS A 86 -1.16 7.37 -9.86
N GLY A 87 -1.57 6.10 -9.84
CA GLY A 87 -2.96 5.72 -9.58
C GLY A 87 -3.44 6.10 -8.17
N GLU A 88 -2.59 5.92 -7.18
CA GLU A 88 -2.85 6.31 -5.79
C GLU A 88 -2.92 7.84 -5.66
N ASN A 89 -2.00 8.58 -6.30
CA ASN A 89 -2.02 10.05 -6.29
C ASN A 89 -3.33 10.60 -6.88
N GLU A 90 -3.81 10.02 -7.98
CA GLU A 90 -5.08 10.41 -8.62
C GLU A 90 -6.27 10.10 -7.70
N ALA A 91 -6.29 8.93 -7.06
CA ALA A 91 -7.35 8.55 -6.12
C ALA A 91 -7.38 9.46 -4.88
N ASN A 92 -6.21 9.75 -4.30
CA ASN A 92 -6.09 10.66 -3.16
C ASN A 92 -6.56 12.06 -3.55
N LEU A 93 -6.18 12.57 -4.72
CA LEU A 93 -6.64 13.87 -5.15
C LEU A 93 -8.15 13.91 -5.40
N ALA A 94 -8.73 12.85 -5.98
CA ALA A 94 -10.18 12.73 -6.14
C ALA A 94 -10.89 12.78 -4.77
N ALA A 95 -10.35 12.06 -3.78
CA ALA A 95 -10.89 12.03 -2.43
C ALA A 95 -10.77 13.39 -1.73
N ALA A 96 -9.64 14.10 -1.87
CA ALA A 96 -9.48 15.46 -1.36
C ALA A 96 -10.55 16.40 -1.93
N ILE A 97 -10.74 16.40 -3.25
CA ILE A 97 -11.74 17.26 -3.91
C ILE A 97 -13.17 16.90 -3.48
N ALA A 98 -13.46 15.61 -3.30
CA ALA A 98 -14.78 15.14 -2.90
C ALA A 98 -15.12 15.46 -1.43
N ARG A 99 -14.11 15.50 -0.55
CA ARG A 99 -14.31 15.62 0.91
C ARG A 99 -14.05 17.04 1.45
N THR A 100 -13.47 17.94 0.65
CA THR A 100 -13.27 19.34 1.03
C THR A 100 -14.48 20.20 0.65
N ARG A 101 -14.88 21.11 1.54
CA ARG A 101 -15.97 22.07 1.32
C ARG A 101 -15.72 22.92 0.07
N ILE A 102 -16.79 23.42 -0.56
CA ILE A 102 -16.68 24.33 -1.71
C ILE A 102 -15.81 25.54 -1.35
N GLY A 103 -14.82 25.85 -2.18
CA GLY A 103 -13.85 26.92 -1.96
C GLY A 103 -12.75 26.58 -0.95
N GLY A 104 -12.83 25.45 -0.24
CA GLY A 104 -11.80 25.00 0.69
C GLY A 104 -10.47 24.73 -0.01
N LEU A 105 -9.38 25.00 0.69
CA LEU A 105 -8.02 24.95 0.14
C LEU A 105 -7.57 23.50 -0.07
N ILE A 106 -7.03 23.17 -1.24
CA ILE A 106 -6.38 21.89 -1.51
C ILE A 106 -4.93 22.16 -1.90
N VAL A 107 -3.97 21.60 -1.14
CA VAL A 107 -2.53 21.68 -1.42
C VAL A 107 -1.99 20.29 -1.73
N VAL A 108 -1.25 20.17 -2.82
CA VAL A 108 -0.66 18.92 -3.29
C VAL A 108 0.83 19.12 -3.46
N ALA A 109 1.65 18.17 -2.99
CA ALA A 109 3.08 18.22 -3.21
C ALA A 109 3.69 16.87 -3.58
N GLY A 110 4.77 16.94 -4.36
CA GLY A 110 5.51 15.78 -4.82
C GLY A 110 6.77 16.16 -5.58
N ALA A 111 7.61 15.18 -5.87
CA ALA A 111 8.79 15.32 -6.69
C ALA A 111 8.47 15.10 -8.17
N LYS A 112 9.47 15.33 -9.03
CA LYS A 112 9.32 15.12 -10.47
C LYS A 112 8.98 13.67 -10.80
N GLU A 113 9.64 12.74 -10.12
CA GLU A 113 9.47 11.29 -10.22
C GLU A 113 8.09 10.80 -9.73
N ASP A 114 7.41 11.57 -8.88
CA ASP A 114 6.02 11.29 -8.46
C ASP A 114 4.99 11.68 -9.51
N GLY A 115 5.42 12.32 -10.59
CA GLY A 115 4.52 12.83 -11.62
C GLY A 115 3.76 14.09 -11.20
N ILE A 116 4.29 14.89 -10.27
CA ILE A 116 3.63 16.10 -9.77
C ILE A 116 3.29 17.11 -10.87
N GLN A 117 4.20 17.29 -11.84
CA GLN A 117 3.98 18.25 -12.94
C GLN A 117 2.91 17.78 -13.93
N PRO A 118 2.91 16.53 -14.43
CA PRO A 118 1.80 15.98 -15.20
C PRO A 118 0.46 16.08 -14.47
N LEU A 119 0.42 15.79 -13.17
CA LEU A 119 -0.81 15.87 -12.38
C LEU A 119 -1.35 17.32 -12.34
N ARG A 120 -0.49 18.30 -12.05
CA ARG A 120 -0.85 19.72 -12.10
C ARG A 120 -1.42 20.14 -13.46
N LYS A 121 -0.72 19.82 -14.55
CA LYS A 121 -1.16 20.15 -15.93
C LYS A 121 -2.51 19.51 -16.28
N ARG A 122 -2.75 18.30 -15.79
CA ARG A 122 -4.02 17.60 -15.99
C ARG A 122 -5.18 18.36 -15.33
N LEU A 123 -4.96 18.92 -14.13
CA LEU A 123 -5.95 19.72 -13.43
C LEU A 123 -6.18 21.09 -14.09
N GLU A 124 -5.12 21.76 -14.55
CA GLU A 124 -5.25 22.98 -15.39
C GLU A 124 -6.11 22.70 -16.64
N GLY A 125 -6.00 21.50 -17.22
CA GLY A 125 -6.84 21.05 -18.34
C GLY A 125 -8.34 20.89 -18.02
N PHE A 126 -8.72 20.78 -16.74
CA PHE A 126 -10.12 20.86 -16.29
C PHE A 126 -10.59 22.31 -16.03
N GLY A 127 -9.75 23.32 -16.32
CA GLY A 127 -10.08 24.73 -16.13
C GLY A 127 -9.82 25.25 -14.71
N LEU A 128 -9.12 24.48 -13.87
CA LEU A 128 -8.72 24.94 -12.53
C LEU A 128 -7.64 26.01 -12.63
N ALA A 129 -7.83 27.12 -11.93
CA ALA A 129 -6.76 28.08 -11.67
C ALA A 129 -5.86 27.52 -10.55
N ILE A 130 -4.61 27.23 -10.87
CA ILE A 130 -3.67 26.54 -9.97
C ILE A 130 -2.41 27.36 -9.80
N ASP A 131 -2.15 27.74 -8.57
CA ASP A 131 -0.88 28.32 -8.16
C ASP A 131 0.11 27.22 -7.77
N HIS A 132 1.41 27.50 -7.88
CA HIS A 132 2.43 26.53 -7.53
C HIS A 132 3.75 27.19 -7.15
N MET A 133 4.57 26.47 -6.38
CA MET A 133 5.92 26.86 -6.05
C MET A 133 6.88 25.65 -5.98
N PRO A 134 8.11 25.77 -6.51
CA PRO A 134 9.15 24.77 -6.31
C PRO A 134 9.90 25.01 -5.01
N LYS A 135 10.19 23.95 -4.25
CA LYS A 135 11.08 23.96 -3.08
C LYS A 135 11.55 22.55 -2.75
N TYR A 136 12.70 22.41 -2.09
CA TYR A 136 13.22 21.12 -1.60
C TYR A 136 13.13 19.98 -2.62
N HIS A 137 13.57 20.25 -3.85
CA HIS A 137 13.51 19.31 -4.99
C HIS A 137 12.11 18.79 -5.37
N GLY A 138 11.05 19.36 -4.79
CA GLY A 138 9.65 19.11 -5.13
C GLY A 138 8.92 20.34 -5.65
N VAL A 139 7.65 20.16 -5.96
CA VAL A 139 6.70 21.22 -6.28
C VAL A 139 5.48 21.07 -5.38
N ALA A 140 5.05 22.16 -4.76
CA ALA A 140 3.71 22.27 -4.19
C ALA A 140 2.83 23.05 -5.15
N PHE A 141 1.59 22.62 -5.34
CA PHE A 141 0.56 23.39 -6.03
C PHE A 141 -0.72 23.40 -5.21
N TRP A 142 -1.55 24.43 -5.38
CA TRP A 142 -2.77 24.57 -4.62
C TRP A 142 -3.87 25.28 -5.40
N PHE A 143 -5.11 25.05 -4.97
CA PHE A 143 -6.32 25.61 -5.56
C PHE A 143 -7.48 25.53 -4.55
N GLY A 144 -8.53 26.32 -4.75
CA GLY A 144 -9.78 26.17 -4.01
C GLY A 144 -10.67 25.09 -4.64
N ARG A 145 -11.31 24.26 -3.84
CA ARG A 145 -12.21 23.19 -4.31
C ARG A 145 -13.34 23.80 -5.16
N PRO A 146 -13.49 23.43 -6.45
CA PRO A 146 -14.47 24.03 -7.34
C PRO A 146 -15.90 23.65 -6.93
N ALA A 147 -16.90 24.48 -7.24
CA ALA A 147 -18.30 24.16 -6.94
C ALA A 147 -18.77 22.88 -7.66
N GLU A 148 -18.49 22.81 -8.97
CA GLU A 148 -18.72 21.63 -9.80
C GLU A 148 -17.45 20.79 -9.89
N ALA A 149 -17.42 19.66 -9.20
CA ALA A 149 -16.24 18.79 -9.09
C ALA A 149 -16.47 17.37 -9.63
N ASN A 150 -17.70 17.01 -9.99
CA ASN A 150 -18.10 15.64 -10.31
C ASN A 150 -17.29 15.06 -11.48
N GLU A 151 -17.06 15.84 -12.54
CA GLU A 151 -16.27 15.39 -13.68
C GLU A 151 -14.82 15.12 -13.27
N ILE A 152 -14.18 16.05 -12.56
CA ILE A 152 -12.79 15.92 -12.10
C ILE A 152 -12.64 14.68 -11.21
N VAL A 153 -13.52 14.54 -10.21
CA VAL A 153 -13.53 13.39 -9.30
C VAL A 153 -13.72 12.10 -10.08
N SER A 154 -14.68 12.01 -11.00
CA SER A 154 -14.92 10.79 -11.79
C SER A 154 -13.74 10.38 -12.68
N LYS A 155 -12.97 11.35 -13.19
CA LYS A 155 -11.81 11.10 -14.06
C LYS A 155 -10.55 10.73 -13.27
N LEU A 156 -10.46 11.15 -12.02
CA LEU A 156 -9.33 10.87 -11.14
C LEU A 156 -9.57 9.62 -10.28
N ALA A 157 -10.77 9.45 -9.76
CA ALA A 157 -11.19 8.24 -9.06
C ALA A 157 -11.16 7.07 -10.04
N LYS A 158 -10.55 5.96 -9.61
CA LYS A 158 -10.54 4.72 -10.39
C LYS A 158 -11.47 3.74 -9.74
N ALA A 159 -12.42 3.23 -10.52
CA ALA A 159 -13.30 2.17 -10.09
C ALA A 159 -12.49 0.88 -9.84
N PRO A 160 -12.92 0.02 -8.90
CA PRO A 160 -12.43 -1.35 -8.81
C PRO A 160 -12.57 -2.07 -10.16
N VAL A 161 -11.56 -2.84 -10.52
CA VAL A 161 -11.50 -3.66 -11.73
C VAL A 161 -11.76 -5.11 -11.33
N ARG A 162 -12.58 -5.82 -12.13
CA ARG A 162 -12.75 -7.26 -11.99
C ARG A 162 -11.64 -7.98 -12.77
N VAL A 163 -10.70 -8.58 -12.06
CA VAL A 163 -9.60 -9.39 -12.60
C VAL A 163 -10.05 -10.83 -12.73
N ASP A 164 -9.83 -11.43 -13.91
CA ASP A 164 -10.17 -12.84 -14.22
C ASP A 164 -11.65 -13.20 -13.97
N GLY A 165 -12.55 -12.21 -13.93
CA GLY A 165 -13.96 -12.40 -13.56
C GLY A 165 -14.20 -12.80 -12.09
N ARG A 166 -13.15 -13.06 -11.32
CA ARG A 166 -13.21 -13.64 -9.96
C ARG A 166 -12.80 -12.69 -8.84
N PHE A 167 -12.00 -11.67 -9.15
CA PHE A 167 -11.37 -10.85 -8.12
C PHE A 167 -11.62 -9.37 -8.35
N ASN A 168 -11.90 -8.63 -7.29
CA ASN A 168 -11.93 -7.18 -7.25
C ASN A 168 -10.55 -6.65 -6.82
N ALA A 169 -10.01 -5.70 -7.57
CA ALA A 169 -8.81 -4.97 -7.19
C ALA A 169 -8.91 -3.51 -7.63
N THR A 170 -8.30 -2.59 -6.88
CA THR A 170 -8.36 -1.15 -7.17
C THR A 170 -6.97 -0.62 -7.53
N ALA A 171 -6.93 0.41 -8.38
CA ALA A 171 -5.69 1.06 -8.78
C ALA A 171 -4.89 1.56 -7.56
N GLY A 172 -3.59 1.25 -7.53
CA GLY A 172 -2.73 1.47 -6.37
C GLY A 172 -2.27 0.15 -5.74
N MET A 173 -3.09 -0.90 -5.82
CA MET A 173 -2.70 -2.24 -5.38
C MET A 173 -1.71 -2.90 -6.34
N PHE A 174 -0.91 -3.85 -5.82
CA PHE A 174 0.01 -4.64 -6.65
C PHE A 174 -0.76 -5.48 -7.69
N SER A 175 -0.37 -5.37 -8.97
CA SER A 175 -1.00 -6.07 -10.10
C SER A 175 -2.54 -5.94 -10.10
N HIS A 176 -3.06 -4.74 -9.90
CA HIS A 176 -4.50 -4.51 -9.75
C HIS A 176 -5.34 -4.71 -11.02
N ASP A 177 -4.74 -4.92 -12.18
CA ASP A 177 -5.42 -5.05 -13.49
C ASP A 177 -5.28 -6.44 -14.13
N ARG A 178 -4.49 -7.33 -13.52
CA ARG A 178 -4.23 -8.70 -13.98
C ARG A 178 -3.68 -9.56 -12.86
N ILE A 179 -3.79 -10.88 -12.98
CA ILE A 179 -3.04 -11.78 -12.11
C ILE A 179 -1.54 -11.58 -12.35
N ASP A 180 -0.76 -11.44 -11.27
CA ASP A 180 0.69 -11.37 -11.36
C ASP A 180 1.28 -12.72 -11.79
N ALA A 181 2.15 -12.71 -12.78
CA ALA A 181 2.73 -13.93 -13.36
C ALA A 181 3.63 -14.70 -12.38
N GLY A 182 4.23 -14.02 -11.40
CA GLY A 182 4.96 -14.69 -10.31
C GLY A 182 3.99 -15.43 -9.40
N SER A 183 2.92 -14.76 -8.97
CA SER A 183 1.86 -15.34 -8.15
C SER A 183 1.18 -16.52 -8.84
N GLU A 184 0.89 -16.42 -10.14
CA GLU A 184 0.36 -17.52 -10.94
C GLU A 184 1.32 -18.72 -10.97
N LEU A 185 2.61 -18.47 -11.16
CA LEU A 185 3.63 -19.53 -11.13
C LEU A 185 3.67 -20.23 -9.76
N LEU A 186 3.60 -19.47 -8.66
CA LEU A 186 3.52 -20.03 -7.30
C LEU A 186 2.22 -20.83 -7.11
N ALA A 187 1.08 -20.25 -7.49
CA ALA A 187 -0.23 -20.89 -7.43
C ALA A 187 -0.21 -22.24 -8.13
N SER A 188 0.43 -22.35 -9.29
CA SER A 188 0.58 -23.62 -10.05
C SER A 188 1.37 -24.73 -9.33
N ARG A 189 2.01 -24.41 -8.19
CA ARG A 189 2.83 -25.33 -7.38
C ARG A 189 2.35 -25.48 -5.94
N LEU A 190 1.28 -24.77 -5.55
CA LEU A 190 0.68 -24.92 -4.23
C LEU A 190 0.22 -26.36 -3.99
N PRO A 191 0.27 -26.85 -2.73
CA PRO A 191 -0.16 -28.20 -2.41
C PRO A 191 -1.66 -28.38 -2.69
N GLN A 192 -2.04 -29.62 -2.97
CA GLN A 192 -3.42 -30.08 -3.03
C GLN A 192 -3.79 -30.73 -1.69
N ASP A 193 -5.06 -30.59 -1.30
CA ASP A 193 -5.63 -31.20 -0.09
C ASP A 193 -4.79 -30.96 1.18
N PHE A 194 -4.20 -29.77 1.30
CA PHE A 194 -3.40 -29.41 2.47
C PHE A 194 -4.28 -29.31 3.72
N THR A 195 -3.76 -29.80 4.85
CA THR A 195 -4.37 -29.68 6.18
C THR A 195 -3.41 -29.00 7.13
N GLY A 196 -3.90 -28.07 7.94
CA GLY A 196 -3.09 -27.35 8.93
C GLY A 196 -3.26 -25.83 8.89
N ASP A 197 -2.38 -25.15 9.60
CA ASP A 197 -2.34 -23.69 9.70
C ASP A 197 -1.47 -23.09 8.59
N VAL A 198 -2.03 -22.16 7.81
CA VAL A 198 -1.31 -21.47 6.73
C VAL A 198 -1.30 -19.96 6.94
N ALA A 199 -0.19 -19.33 6.59
CA ALA A 199 -0.15 -17.88 6.38
C ALA A 199 0.24 -17.49 4.95
N ASP A 200 -0.40 -16.44 4.44
CA ASP A 200 -0.06 -15.74 3.21
C ASP A 200 0.63 -14.41 3.58
N PHE A 201 1.93 -14.32 3.34
CA PHE A 201 2.76 -13.19 3.74
C PHE A 201 2.94 -12.22 2.56
N GLY A 202 2.36 -11.02 2.68
CA GLY A 202 2.22 -10.10 1.54
C GLY A 202 1.07 -10.55 0.64
N ALA A 203 -0.10 -10.75 1.23
CA ALA A 203 -1.24 -11.38 0.57
C ALA A 203 -1.83 -10.57 -0.60
N GLY A 204 -1.51 -9.27 -0.69
CA GLY A 204 -2.09 -8.37 -1.67
C GLY A 204 -3.61 -8.40 -1.60
N TRP A 205 -4.27 -8.54 -2.75
CA TRP A 205 -5.72 -8.69 -2.86
C TRP A 205 -6.20 -10.17 -2.76
N GLY A 206 -5.38 -11.07 -2.20
CA GLY A 206 -5.80 -12.40 -1.76
C GLY A 206 -5.76 -13.51 -2.81
N TYR A 207 -5.12 -13.30 -3.97
CA TYR A 207 -5.08 -14.28 -5.06
C TYR A 207 -4.53 -15.65 -4.61
N LEU A 208 -3.35 -15.70 -3.98
CA LEU A 208 -2.73 -16.95 -3.54
C LEU A 208 -3.56 -17.66 -2.46
N SER A 209 -4.13 -16.88 -1.55
CA SER A 209 -5.05 -17.36 -0.51
C SER A 209 -6.30 -18.03 -1.08
N VAL A 210 -6.95 -17.41 -2.09
CA VAL A 210 -8.10 -18.00 -2.78
C VAL A 210 -7.70 -19.29 -3.50
N GLU A 211 -6.61 -19.27 -4.27
CA GLU A 211 -6.14 -20.46 -5.01
C GLU A 211 -5.80 -21.63 -4.08
N LEU A 212 -5.20 -21.35 -2.92
CA LEU A 212 -4.93 -22.40 -1.93
C LEU A 212 -6.23 -22.94 -1.31
N ALA A 213 -7.14 -22.06 -0.89
CA ALA A 213 -8.39 -22.44 -0.24
C ALA A 213 -9.29 -23.29 -1.16
N GLN A 214 -9.30 -23.03 -2.47
CA GLN A 214 -10.04 -23.83 -3.44
C GLN A 214 -9.48 -25.26 -3.58
N ARG A 215 -8.17 -25.43 -3.42
CA ARG A 215 -7.46 -26.71 -3.58
C ARG A 215 -7.32 -27.50 -2.27
N SER A 216 -7.56 -26.86 -1.13
CA SER A 216 -7.29 -27.41 0.20
C SER A 216 -8.47 -27.13 1.13
N ARG A 217 -9.51 -27.97 1.05
CA ARG A 217 -10.71 -27.83 1.90
C ARG A 217 -10.47 -28.20 3.37
N GLY A 218 -9.36 -28.87 3.67
CA GLY A 218 -8.97 -29.29 5.01
C GLY A 218 -8.11 -28.28 5.78
N LEU A 219 -8.01 -27.03 5.31
CA LEU A 219 -7.32 -25.96 6.04
C LEU A 219 -7.95 -25.79 7.43
N THR A 220 -7.12 -25.75 8.46
CA THR A 220 -7.57 -25.43 9.82
C THR A 220 -7.67 -23.92 10.01
N ARG A 221 -6.75 -23.18 9.38
CA ARG A 221 -6.63 -21.71 9.46
C ARG A 221 -5.90 -21.16 8.25
N LEU A 222 -6.33 -20.00 7.76
CA LEU A 222 -5.68 -19.23 6.70
C LEU A 222 -5.51 -17.77 7.12
N ASP A 223 -4.29 -17.37 7.45
CA ASP A 223 -4.00 -16.03 7.94
C ASP A 223 -3.34 -15.17 6.86
N LEU A 224 -3.98 -14.07 6.47
CA LEU A 224 -3.49 -13.14 5.45
C LEU A 224 -2.82 -11.96 6.14
N TYR A 225 -1.54 -11.75 5.84
CA TYR A 225 -0.76 -10.60 6.32
C TYR A 225 -0.47 -9.66 5.16
N GLU A 226 -0.85 -8.39 5.30
CA GLU A 226 -0.62 -7.37 4.28
C GLU A 226 -0.33 -6.01 4.95
N ALA A 227 0.63 -5.28 4.40
CA ALA A 227 1.03 -3.96 4.89
C ALA A 227 0.15 -2.84 4.30
N ASP A 228 -0.47 -3.05 3.14
CA ASP A 228 -1.43 -2.13 2.54
C ASP A 228 -2.87 -2.43 2.99
N HIS A 229 -3.49 -1.49 3.70
CA HIS A 229 -4.84 -1.68 4.24
C HIS A 229 -5.90 -1.95 3.16
N ALA A 230 -5.86 -1.19 2.06
CA ALA A 230 -6.84 -1.33 1.00
C ALA A 230 -6.71 -2.70 0.31
N ALA A 231 -5.48 -3.19 0.09
CA ALA A 231 -5.25 -4.51 -0.47
C ALA A 231 -5.76 -5.62 0.47
N LEU A 232 -5.57 -5.48 1.78
CA LEU A 232 -6.09 -6.44 2.76
C LEU A 232 -7.63 -6.49 2.76
N GLU A 233 -8.30 -5.34 2.66
CA GLU A 233 -9.76 -5.30 2.55
C GLU A 233 -10.24 -5.89 1.21
N ALA A 234 -9.54 -5.64 0.10
CA ALA A 234 -9.83 -6.34 -1.15
C ALA A 234 -9.62 -7.87 -1.04
N ALA A 235 -8.62 -8.32 -0.29
CA ALA A 235 -8.41 -9.75 -0.03
C ALA A 235 -9.57 -10.35 0.79
N ARG A 236 -10.12 -9.59 1.74
CA ARG A 236 -11.30 -9.98 2.51
C ARG A 236 -12.50 -10.21 1.61
N ASP A 237 -12.81 -9.24 0.76
CA ASP A 237 -13.93 -9.31 -0.17
C ASP A 237 -13.75 -10.46 -1.19
N ASN A 238 -12.54 -10.57 -1.76
CA ASN A 238 -12.24 -11.63 -2.73
C ASN A 238 -12.34 -13.03 -2.14
N LEU A 239 -11.89 -13.21 -0.90
CA LEU A 239 -11.99 -14.51 -0.23
C LEU A 239 -13.43 -14.82 0.15
N ALA A 240 -14.23 -13.83 0.57
CA ALA A 240 -15.65 -14.01 0.83
C ALA A 240 -16.42 -14.40 -0.44
N ASP A 241 -16.13 -13.78 -1.58
CA ASP A 241 -16.75 -14.06 -2.88
C ASP A 241 -16.41 -15.47 -3.41
N ASN A 242 -15.15 -15.90 -3.27
CA ASN A 242 -14.65 -17.11 -3.93
C ASN A 242 -14.61 -18.34 -3.00
N CYS A 243 -14.42 -18.13 -1.71
CA CYS A 243 -14.19 -19.17 -0.70
C CYS A 243 -14.85 -18.80 0.66
N PRO A 244 -16.18 -18.59 0.71
CA PRO A 244 -16.87 -18.03 1.90
C PRO A 244 -16.71 -18.85 3.19
N ASN A 245 -16.36 -20.13 3.07
CA ASN A 245 -16.17 -21.04 4.21
C ASN A 245 -14.70 -21.20 4.61
N ALA A 246 -13.76 -20.46 3.99
CA ALA A 246 -12.36 -20.52 4.38
C ALA A 246 -12.19 -20.00 5.83
N PRO A 247 -11.42 -20.69 6.70
CA PRO A 247 -11.20 -20.28 8.08
C PRO A 247 -10.17 -19.13 8.17
N ALA A 248 -10.55 -17.98 7.62
CA ALA A 248 -9.62 -16.90 7.33
C ALA A 248 -9.55 -15.82 8.40
N ARG A 249 -8.35 -15.27 8.63
CA ARG A 249 -8.12 -14.06 9.44
C ARG A 249 -7.23 -13.09 8.67
N PHE A 250 -7.37 -11.80 8.96
CA PHE A 250 -6.77 -10.72 8.19
C PHE A 250 -5.97 -9.81 9.12
N PHE A 251 -4.71 -9.55 8.79
CA PHE A 251 -3.78 -8.81 9.61
C PHE A 251 -3.13 -7.67 8.82
N TRP A 252 -3.49 -6.42 9.17
CA TRP A 252 -2.80 -5.23 8.68
C TRP A 252 -1.48 -5.07 9.41
N HIS A 253 -0.39 -5.51 8.77
CA HIS A 253 0.84 -5.89 9.47
C HIS A 253 2.09 -5.64 8.64
N ASP A 254 3.10 -5.02 9.25
CA ASP A 254 4.42 -4.84 8.66
C ASP A 254 5.31 -6.04 8.97
N LEU A 255 5.39 -7.01 8.05
CA LEU A 255 6.17 -8.24 8.24
C LEU A 255 7.68 -8.03 8.40
N ALA A 256 8.21 -6.86 8.06
CA ALA A 256 9.62 -6.53 8.27
C ALA A 256 9.87 -5.85 9.61
N GLY A 257 8.87 -5.14 10.15
CA GLY A 257 9.00 -4.33 11.37
C GLY A 257 8.14 -4.75 12.55
N GLU A 258 7.30 -5.77 12.42
CA GLU A 258 6.40 -6.28 13.47
C GLU A 258 6.50 -7.82 13.60
N PRO A 259 6.65 -8.36 14.83
CA PRO A 259 6.75 -9.80 15.03
C PRO A 259 5.41 -10.51 14.76
N VAL A 260 5.48 -11.69 14.16
CA VAL A 260 4.33 -12.59 13.99
C VAL A 260 4.28 -13.57 15.18
N LYS A 261 3.16 -13.54 15.92
CA LYS A 261 3.00 -14.32 17.17
C LYS A 261 2.59 -15.78 16.92
N ASP A 262 1.76 -15.99 15.91
CA ASP A 262 1.25 -17.31 15.52
C ASP A 262 2.33 -18.18 14.86
N LYS A 263 2.10 -19.49 14.84
CA LYS A 263 2.95 -20.48 14.18
C LYS A 263 2.19 -21.25 13.11
N TYR A 264 2.86 -21.54 12.01
CA TYR A 264 2.25 -22.13 10.81
C TYR A 264 2.94 -23.41 10.35
N ASP A 265 2.17 -24.26 9.68
CA ASP A 265 2.65 -25.47 9.00
C ASP A 265 3.14 -25.15 7.58
N LEU A 266 2.52 -24.14 6.95
CA LEU A 266 2.89 -23.61 5.64
C LEU A 266 2.84 -22.08 5.66
N ILE A 267 3.85 -21.45 5.07
CA ILE A 267 3.82 -20.03 4.71
C ILE A 267 4.00 -19.93 3.20
N ILE A 268 3.13 -19.18 2.54
CA ILE A 268 3.23 -18.82 1.12
C ILE A 268 3.50 -17.32 1.01
N MET A 269 4.32 -16.90 0.03
CA MET A 269 4.52 -15.47 -0.22
C MET A 269 5.02 -15.13 -1.61
N ASN A 270 4.60 -13.97 -2.10
CA ASN A 270 5.23 -13.27 -3.20
C ASN A 270 5.77 -11.93 -2.68
N PRO A 271 7.02 -11.88 -2.18
CA PRO A 271 7.55 -10.67 -1.59
C PRO A 271 7.60 -9.52 -2.61
N PRO A 272 7.29 -8.28 -2.20
CA PRO A 272 7.30 -7.14 -3.10
C PRO A 272 8.69 -6.93 -3.69
N PHE A 273 8.73 -6.56 -4.97
CA PHE A 273 9.93 -6.10 -5.66
C PHE A 273 9.64 -4.78 -6.37
N HIS A 274 10.59 -3.85 -6.34
CA HIS A 274 10.48 -2.62 -7.12
C HIS A 274 11.22 -2.79 -8.45
N GLU A 275 10.49 -2.66 -9.56
CA GLU A 275 11.08 -2.44 -10.88
C GLU A 275 11.59 -0.99 -10.95
N GLY A 276 12.80 -0.74 -10.42
CA GLY A 276 13.46 0.56 -10.48
C GLY A 276 14.74 0.60 -9.66
N HIS A 277 15.89 0.67 -10.36
CA HIS A 277 17.32 0.81 -9.98
C HIS A 277 17.93 0.30 -8.67
N ALA A 278 17.15 -0.04 -7.65
CA ALA A 278 17.50 -1.00 -6.63
C ALA A 278 16.23 -1.79 -6.35
N ALA A 279 16.16 -3.04 -6.84
CA ALA A 279 15.37 -4.00 -6.08
C ALA A 279 15.85 -3.87 -4.62
N GLU A 280 14.95 -3.89 -3.65
CA GLU A 280 15.33 -3.97 -2.24
C GLU A 280 15.23 -5.43 -1.80
N PRO A 281 16.21 -6.31 -2.11
CA PRO A 281 16.29 -7.64 -1.53
C PRO A 281 16.12 -7.64 -0.03
N ALA A 282 16.51 -6.55 0.66
CA ALA A 282 16.41 -6.39 2.09
C ALA A 282 14.99 -6.62 2.64
N LEU A 283 13.95 -6.10 1.96
CA LEU A 283 12.57 -6.27 2.41
C LEU A 283 12.14 -7.74 2.33
N GLY A 284 12.33 -8.38 1.17
CA GLY A 284 12.02 -9.81 1.01
C GLY A 284 12.89 -10.71 1.91
N GLN A 285 14.16 -10.36 2.14
CA GLN A 285 15.03 -11.06 3.09
C GLN A 285 14.52 -10.93 4.53
N ALA A 286 14.01 -9.76 4.92
CA ALA A 286 13.38 -9.56 6.23
C ALA A 286 12.12 -10.42 6.36
N MET A 287 11.26 -10.43 5.34
CA MET A 287 10.07 -11.30 5.31
C MET A 287 10.43 -12.80 5.39
N ILE A 288 11.50 -13.25 4.71
CA ILE A 288 12.01 -14.63 4.80
C ILE A 288 12.42 -14.97 6.25
N LYS A 289 13.11 -14.05 6.95
CA LYS A 289 13.48 -14.24 8.36
C LYS A 289 12.25 -14.31 9.26
N THR A 290 11.26 -13.44 9.04
CA THR A 290 9.99 -13.47 9.76
C THR A 290 9.27 -14.79 9.52
N ALA A 291 9.18 -15.27 8.28
CA ALA A 291 8.61 -16.57 7.95
C ALA A 291 9.34 -17.72 8.64
N ALA A 292 10.68 -17.70 8.62
CA ALA A 292 11.49 -18.70 9.33
C ALA A 292 11.21 -18.72 10.84
N SER A 293 10.91 -17.58 11.44
CA SER A 293 10.52 -17.49 12.85
C SER A 293 9.09 -17.95 13.11
N ALA A 294 8.19 -17.78 12.14
CA ALA A 294 6.76 -18.07 12.25
C ALA A 294 6.38 -19.51 11.86
N LEU A 295 7.33 -20.32 11.38
CA LEU A 295 7.09 -21.73 11.10
C LEU A 295 7.26 -22.62 12.34
N ARG A 296 6.40 -23.64 12.44
CA ARG A 296 6.58 -24.77 13.37
C ARG A 296 7.78 -25.62 12.94
N GLY A 297 8.29 -26.47 13.82
CA GLY A 297 9.29 -27.48 13.44
C GLY A 297 8.74 -28.39 12.34
N GLY A 298 9.46 -28.55 11.23
CA GLY A 298 8.98 -29.28 10.05
C GLY A 298 8.07 -28.50 9.11
N GLY A 299 7.66 -27.27 9.47
CA GLY A 299 6.86 -26.38 8.62
C GLY A 299 7.62 -25.92 7.38
N ARG A 300 6.88 -25.53 6.34
CA ARG A 300 7.43 -25.20 5.02
C ARG A 300 7.16 -23.75 4.62
N LEU A 301 8.14 -23.13 3.99
CA LEU A 301 8.00 -21.88 3.25
C LEU A 301 7.95 -22.21 1.75
N MET A 302 7.01 -21.61 1.03
CA MET A 302 7.00 -21.54 -0.43
C MET A 302 6.96 -20.07 -0.85
N LEU A 303 7.86 -19.66 -1.74
CA LEU A 303 7.87 -18.29 -2.23
C LEU A 303 8.18 -18.23 -3.72
N VAL A 304 7.71 -17.18 -4.37
CA VAL A 304 8.17 -16.80 -5.70
C VAL A 304 9.01 -15.54 -5.64
N ALA A 305 10.01 -15.45 -6.51
CA ALA A 305 10.86 -14.29 -6.61
C ALA A 305 11.29 -14.06 -8.06
N ASN A 306 11.61 -12.82 -8.41
CA ASN A 306 12.34 -12.52 -9.63
C ASN A 306 13.67 -13.27 -9.65
N ARG A 307 14.06 -13.80 -10.81
CA ARG A 307 15.22 -14.68 -10.97
C ARG A 307 16.53 -14.07 -10.41
N GLY A 308 16.70 -12.76 -10.59
CA GLY A 308 17.89 -12.03 -10.14
C GLY A 308 17.97 -11.74 -8.63
N LEU A 309 16.90 -12.00 -7.86
CA LEU A 309 16.91 -11.74 -6.42
C LEU A 309 17.65 -12.86 -5.66
N PRO A 310 18.66 -12.52 -4.83
CA PRO A 310 19.49 -13.51 -4.15
C PRO A 310 18.86 -13.94 -2.81
N TYR A 311 17.81 -14.76 -2.87
CA TYR A 311 17.14 -15.27 -1.66
C TYR A 311 17.69 -16.60 -1.16
N GLU A 312 18.42 -17.34 -1.98
CA GLU A 312 19.05 -18.61 -1.61
C GLU A 312 19.96 -18.50 -0.38
N PRO A 313 20.84 -17.49 -0.24
CA PRO A 313 21.70 -17.37 0.94
C PRO A 313 20.90 -17.14 2.24
N VAL A 314 19.83 -16.34 2.20
CA VAL A 314 19.00 -16.11 3.41
C VAL A 314 18.17 -17.34 3.75
N LEU A 315 17.73 -18.13 2.77
CA LEU A 315 17.06 -19.41 3.02
C LEU A 315 18.03 -20.40 3.69
N ALA A 316 19.22 -20.59 3.12
CA ALA A 316 20.24 -21.49 3.68
C ALA A 316 20.66 -21.13 5.12
N ALA A 317 20.64 -19.84 5.46
CA ALA A 317 21.00 -19.38 6.80
C ALA A 317 19.88 -19.57 7.86
N ASN A 318 18.61 -19.69 7.47
CA ASN A 318 17.47 -19.64 8.40
C ASN A 318 16.64 -20.94 8.47
N PHE A 319 16.90 -21.87 7.56
CA PHE A 319 16.16 -23.12 7.39
C PHE A 319 17.11 -24.33 7.36
N ARG A 320 16.59 -25.51 7.67
CA ARG A 320 17.39 -26.76 7.63
C ARG A 320 17.68 -27.20 6.20
N GLU A 321 16.67 -27.07 5.35
CA GLU A 321 16.70 -27.45 3.95
C GLU A 321 16.02 -26.35 3.12
N SER A 322 16.54 -26.09 1.94
CA SER A 322 15.94 -25.18 0.97
C SER A 322 16.31 -25.58 -0.45
N GLY A 323 15.47 -25.23 -1.40
CA GLY A 323 15.72 -25.52 -2.80
C GLY A 323 14.81 -24.72 -3.73
N GLU A 324 14.85 -25.11 -5.00
CA GLU A 324 14.00 -24.54 -6.03
C GLU A 324 13.03 -25.60 -6.54
N THR A 325 11.76 -25.24 -6.65
CA THR A 325 10.70 -26.09 -7.21
C THR A 325 10.70 -26.00 -8.74
N CYS A 326 10.77 -24.78 -9.27
CA CYS A 326 10.83 -24.52 -10.70
C CYS A 326 11.32 -23.09 -10.99
N ARG A 327 11.68 -22.84 -12.24
CA ARG A 327 11.97 -21.49 -12.76
C ARG A 327 11.45 -21.32 -14.18
N ASN A 328 11.16 -20.08 -14.55
CA ASN A 328 10.95 -19.66 -15.94
C ASN A 328 11.92 -18.50 -16.29
N ALA A 329 11.67 -17.81 -17.40
CA ALA A 329 12.53 -16.71 -17.84
C ALA A 329 12.63 -15.54 -16.83
N ARG A 330 11.57 -15.29 -16.05
CA ARG A 330 11.44 -14.12 -15.17
C ARG A 330 11.48 -14.46 -13.68
N PHE A 331 10.88 -15.58 -13.29
CA PHE A 331 10.63 -15.96 -11.90
C PHE A 331 11.21 -17.33 -11.54
N LYS A 332 11.44 -17.53 -10.25
CA LYS A 332 11.77 -18.83 -9.63
C LYS A 332 10.88 -19.04 -8.41
N VAL A 333 10.41 -20.27 -8.24
CA VAL A 333 9.68 -20.70 -7.04
C VAL A 333 10.66 -21.44 -6.14
N LEU A 334 10.91 -20.88 -4.96
CA LEU A 334 11.78 -21.45 -3.95
C LEU A 334 10.96 -22.08 -2.83
N TRP A 335 11.55 -23.05 -2.14
CA TRP A 335 10.99 -23.67 -0.96
C TRP A 335 12.05 -23.77 0.15
N ALA A 336 11.60 -23.80 1.40
CA ALA A 336 12.45 -24.11 2.55
C ALA A 336 11.68 -24.80 3.67
N LYS A 337 12.39 -25.54 4.54
CA LYS A 337 11.81 -26.33 5.64
C LYS A 337 12.52 -26.06 6.96
N LYS A 338 11.73 -25.88 8.03
CA LYS A 338 12.21 -25.59 9.38
C LYS A 338 12.67 -26.82 10.15
#